data_AF-A0A4Q7NYH6-F1
#
_entry.id   AF-A0A4Q7NYH6-F1
#
_cell.length_a   1.000
_cell.length_b   1.000
_cell.length_c   1.000
_cell.angle_alpha   90.00
_cell.angle_beta   90.00
_cell.angle_gamma   90.00
#
_symmetry.space_group_name_H-M   'P 1'
#
loop_
_entity.id
_entity.type
_entity.pdbx_description
1 polymer ?
#
loop_
_entity_poly.entity_id
_entity_poly.type
_entity_poly.pdbx_seq_one_letter_code
_entity_poly.pdbx_strand_id
1 'polypeptide(L)'
;MSTHNTKEIYDYTIVGKDLTTFILQPGYVEGVEKLEKTFPDIKTMYSSIFKNTKEYCVVLWNGIPFRWSYTEDLPDLVANIIEILNQIIVNNTEQWHSELKSKTFEALWSFSTKDSMLSIKSSFIRVDGGHQNALNSLSVIKINREHFIAEWKLLIEQLLQSFLASEQIVSGSEAEECLHNIKQINNHIANRALRYQYDKR
;
A
#
# COMPACT_ATOMS: atom_id res chain seq x y z
N MET A 1 40.54 -38.53 -15.28
CA MET A 1 39.15 -38.98 -15.50
C MET A 1 38.29 -38.41 -14.39
N SER A 2 37.34 -37.56 -14.81
CA SER A 2 36.18 -36.96 -14.12
C SER A 2 36.24 -36.60 -12.63
N THR A 3 36.48 -35.31 -12.37
CA THR A 3 35.90 -34.58 -11.23
C THR A 3 34.37 -34.48 -11.41
N HIS A 4 33.59 -35.12 -10.53
CA HIS A 4 32.15 -34.91 -10.48
C HIS A 4 31.85 -33.56 -9.80
N ASN A 5 31.38 -32.64 -10.63
CA ASN A 5 30.94 -31.31 -10.27
C ASN A 5 29.47 -31.43 -9.80
N THR A 6 29.26 -31.52 -8.49
CA THR A 6 27.92 -31.52 -7.91
C THR A 6 27.40 -30.09 -7.97
N LYS A 7 26.63 -29.78 -9.02
CA LYS A 7 25.84 -28.55 -9.07
C LYS A 7 24.88 -28.57 -7.87
N GLU A 8 25.10 -27.70 -6.90
CA GLU A 8 24.07 -27.31 -5.94
C GLU A 8 22.91 -26.72 -6.75
N ILE A 9 21.85 -27.52 -6.88
CA ILE A 9 20.56 -27.05 -7.34
C ILE A 9 19.99 -26.28 -6.15
N TYR A 10 20.02 -24.95 -6.21
CA TYR A 10 19.33 -24.11 -5.24
C TYR A 10 17.83 -24.40 -5.35
N ASP A 11 17.33 -25.17 -4.39
CA ASP A 11 15.91 -25.39 -4.18
C ASP A 11 15.32 -24.09 -3.62
N TYR A 12 14.71 -23.28 -4.49
CA TYR A 12 14.02 -22.04 -4.11
C TYR A 12 12.69 -22.30 -3.37
N THR A 13 12.40 -23.54 -2.96
CA THR A 13 11.10 -23.95 -2.39
C THR A 13 11.07 -23.89 -0.86
N ILE A 14 11.61 -22.82 -0.26
CA ILE A 14 11.30 -22.49 1.14
C ILE A 14 10.96 -21.00 1.25
N VAL A 15 9.81 -20.61 0.68
CA VAL A 15 9.03 -19.52 1.27
C VAL A 15 8.53 -20.08 2.60
N GLY A 16 9.08 -19.60 3.71
CA GLY A 16 8.77 -20.11 5.05
C GLY A 16 7.26 -20.25 5.25
N LYS A 17 6.84 -21.42 5.76
CA LYS A 17 5.43 -21.81 5.97
C LYS A 17 4.58 -20.85 6.80
N ASP A 18 5.17 -19.84 7.43
CA ASP A 18 4.53 -19.06 8.50
C ASP A 18 4.27 -17.58 8.20
N LEU A 19 4.52 -17.07 6.99
CA LEU A 19 4.20 -15.67 6.69
C LEU A 19 3.48 -15.55 5.34
N THR A 20 2.16 -15.47 5.40
CA THR A 20 1.41 -14.74 4.38
C THR A 20 1.89 -13.29 4.41
N THR A 21 2.64 -12.86 3.40
CA THR A 21 3.29 -11.56 3.39
C THR A 21 2.46 -10.54 2.62
N PHE A 22 2.24 -9.38 3.24
CA PHE A 22 1.90 -8.15 2.54
C PHE A 22 3.16 -7.28 2.56
N ILE A 23 3.66 -6.87 1.39
CA ILE A 23 4.80 -5.95 1.29
C ILE A 23 4.45 -4.85 0.30
N LEU A 24 4.84 -3.62 0.63
CA LEU A 24 4.66 -2.47 -0.22
C LEU A 24 6.03 -1.89 -0.60
N GLN A 25 6.24 -1.63 -1.89
CA GLN A 25 7.43 -0.98 -2.42
C GLN A 25 7.00 0.23 -3.26
N PRO A 26 6.84 1.40 -2.61
CA PRO A 26 6.55 2.64 -3.30
C PRO A 26 7.74 3.08 -4.16
N GLY A 27 7.49 3.40 -5.44
CA GLY A 27 8.43 4.13 -6.28
C GLY A 27 8.71 5.53 -5.72
N TYR A 28 9.77 6.19 -6.18
CA TYR A 28 10.17 7.49 -5.65
C TYR A 28 9.71 8.61 -6.59
N VAL A 29 8.76 9.43 -6.14
CA VAL A 29 8.27 10.56 -6.93
C VAL A 29 9.24 11.74 -6.83
N GLU A 30 9.94 12.02 -7.92
CA GLU A 30 10.75 13.23 -8.08
C GLU A 30 9.93 14.39 -8.66
N GLY A 31 10.36 15.61 -8.34
CA GLY A 31 9.95 16.80 -9.09
C GLY A 31 8.46 17.15 -8.99
N VAL A 32 7.87 17.04 -7.79
CA VAL A 32 6.51 17.56 -7.55
C VAL A 32 6.49 19.05 -7.89
N GLU A 33 5.82 19.38 -8.99
CA GLU A 33 5.69 20.76 -9.44
C GLU A 33 4.84 21.55 -8.44
N LYS A 34 5.25 22.80 -8.17
CA LYS A 34 4.38 23.75 -7.48
C LYS A 34 3.20 24.06 -8.40
N LEU A 35 2.00 23.78 -7.92
CA LEU A 35 0.78 24.06 -8.64
C LEU A 35 -0.03 25.04 -7.78
N GLU A 36 0.02 26.33 -8.15
CA GLU A 36 -0.78 27.37 -7.50
C GLU A 36 -2.25 27.26 -7.92
N LYS A 37 -2.93 26.20 -7.47
CA LYS A 37 -4.31 25.89 -7.83
C LYS A 37 -5.10 25.35 -6.64
N THR A 38 -6.36 25.77 -6.56
CA THR A 38 -7.33 25.15 -5.67
C THR A 38 -7.91 23.91 -6.35
N PHE A 39 -8.00 22.81 -5.61
CA PHE A 39 -8.60 21.57 -6.11
C PHE A 39 -9.93 21.28 -5.40
N PRO A 40 -10.94 20.76 -6.12
CA PRO A 40 -12.24 20.44 -5.54
C PRO A 40 -12.20 19.21 -4.63
N ASP A 41 -11.26 18.29 -4.86
CA ASP A 41 -11.13 17.04 -4.12
C ASP A 41 -9.68 16.49 -4.18
N ILE A 42 -9.39 15.51 -3.30
CA ILE A 42 -8.08 14.87 -3.17
C ILE A 42 -7.67 14.08 -4.41
N LYS A 43 -8.63 13.48 -5.10
CA LYS A 43 -8.37 12.70 -6.32
C LYS A 43 -7.84 13.60 -7.43
N THR A 44 -8.50 14.72 -7.67
CA THR A 44 -8.13 15.71 -8.70
C THR A 44 -6.77 16.32 -8.37
N MET A 45 -6.53 16.58 -7.08
CA MET A 45 -5.25 17.05 -6.56
C MET A 45 -4.10 16.07 -6.86
N TYR A 46 -4.19 14.81 -6.41
CA TYR A 46 -3.13 13.82 -6.69
C TYR A 46 -3.01 13.48 -8.18
N SER A 47 -4.12 13.51 -8.94
CA SER A 47 -4.06 13.35 -10.41
C SER A 47 -3.22 14.45 -11.06
N SER A 48 -3.31 15.69 -10.55
CA SER A 48 -2.50 16.80 -11.03
C SER A 48 -1.05 16.68 -10.58
N ILE A 49 -0.80 16.31 -9.32
CA ILE A 49 0.57 16.16 -8.79
C ILE A 49 1.32 15.05 -9.52
N PHE A 50 0.69 13.90 -9.73
CA PHE A 50 1.33 12.74 -10.33
C PHE A 50 1.24 12.71 -11.86
N LYS A 51 0.63 13.70 -12.52
CA LYS A 51 0.33 13.67 -13.96
C LYS A 51 1.51 13.23 -14.86
N ASN A 52 2.73 13.63 -14.51
CA ASN A 52 3.93 13.38 -15.31
C ASN A 52 4.84 12.28 -14.74
N THR A 53 4.46 11.62 -13.64
CA THR A 53 5.26 10.56 -13.05
C THR A 53 5.13 9.25 -13.83
N LYS A 54 6.20 8.46 -13.83
CA LYS A 54 6.21 7.09 -14.38
C LYS A 54 6.42 6.04 -13.29
N GLU A 55 6.33 6.47 -12.03
CA GLU A 55 6.53 5.62 -10.88
C GLU A 55 5.32 4.72 -10.61
N TYR A 56 5.60 3.61 -9.96
CA TYR A 56 4.62 2.62 -9.56
C TYR A 56 4.80 2.29 -8.08
N CYS A 57 3.71 1.93 -7.41
CA CYS A 57 3.75 1.28 -6.13
C CYS A 57 3.60 -0.22 -6.36
N VAL A 58 4.63 -1.01 -6.07
CA VAL A 58 4.57 -2.47 -6.19
C VAL A 58 4.04 -3.05 -4.89
N VAL A 59 3.02 -3.89 -4.99
CA VAL A 59 2.43 -4.63 -3.86
C VAL A 59 2.76 -6.10 -4.06
N LEU A 60 3.35 -6.74 -3.05
CA LEU A 60 3.50 -8.19 -3.00
C LEU A 60 2.41 -8.76 -2.09
N TRP A 61 1.50 -9.52 -2.68
CA TRP A 61 0.44 -10.23 -1.97
C TRP A 61 0.75 -11.72 -1.95
N ASN A 62 1.15 -12.26 -0.79
CA ASN A 62 1.64 -13.63 -0.66
C ASN A 62 2.74 -13.95 -1.70
N GLY A 63 3.63 -12.98 -1.95
CA GLY A 63 4.71 -13.09 -2.93
C GLY A 63 4.32 -12.85 -4.39
N ILE A 64 3.02 -12.70 -4.69
CA ILE A 64 2.54 -12.40 -6.05
C ILE A 64 2.53 -10.87 -6.24
N PRO A 65 3.32 -10.33 -7.19
CA PRO A 65 3.38 -8.91 -7.43
C PRO A 65 2.16 -8.41 -8.22
N PHE A 66 1.68 -7.23 -7.85
CA PHE A 66 0.93 -6.34 -8.73
C PHE A 66 1.38 -4.90 -8.49
N ARG A 67 0.94 -3.99 -9.33
CA ARG A 67 1.38 -2.59 -9.29
C ARG A 67 0.21 -1.63 -9.34
N TRP A 68 0.36 -0.49 -8.68
CA TRP A 68 -0.49 0.67 -8.84
C TRP A 68 0.31 1.78 -9.49
N SER A 69 -0.18 2.28 -10.62
CA SER A 69 0.36 3.47 -11.27
C SER A 69 0.08 4.69 -10.41
N TYR A 70 1.10 5.54 -10.20
CA TYR A 70 0.89 6.81 -9.54
C TYR A 70 0.03 7.78 -10.38
N THR A 71 0.03 7.65 -11.71
CA THR A 71 -0.80 8.48 -12.60
C THR A 71 -2.23 7.98 -12.72
N GLU A 72 -2.43 6.65 -12.79
CA GLU A 72 -3.72 6.08 -13.18
C GLU A 72 -4.50 5.44 -12.05
N ASP A 73 -3.83 4.98 -10.99
CA ASP A 73 -4.48 4.20 -9.94
C ASP A 73 -4.49 4.94 -8.61
N LEU A 74 -3.33 5.44 -8.19
CA LEU A 74 -3.16 6.03 -6.88
C LEU A 74 -4.14 7.18 -6.58
N PRO A 75 -4.45 8.10 -7.52
CA PRO A 75 -5.43 9.16 -7.26
C PRO A 75 -6.84 8.64 -6.93
N ASP A 76 -7.23 7.47 -7.46
CA ASP A 76 -8.49 6.81 -7.12
C ASP A 76 -8.42 6.06 -5.79
N LEU A 77 -7.25 5.49 -5.46
CA LEU A 77 -7.09 4.59 -4.31
C LEU A 77 -6.75 5.30 -3.00
N VAL A 78 -6.18 6.50 -3.04
CA VAL A 78 -5.63 7.18 -1.84
C VAL A 78 -6.65 7.34 -0.73
N ALA A 79 -7.87 7.80 -1.04
CA ALA A 79 -8.90 7.98 -0.02
C ALA A 79 -9.24 6.66 0.69
N ASN A 80 -9.43 5.58 -0.07
CA ASN A 80 -9.70 4.25 0.49
C ASN A 80 -8.51 3.70 1.28
N ILE A 81 -7.27 3.92 0.83
CA ILE A 81 -6.06 3.51 1.56
C ILE A 81 -6.01 4.20 2.92
N ILE A 82 -6.24 5.51 2.95
CA ILE A 82 -6.24 6.30 4.19
C ILE A 82 -7.34 5.82 5.13
N GLU A 83 -8.54 5.58 4.59
CA GLU A 83 -9.66 5.04 5.36
C GLU A 83 -9.30 3.67 5.96
N ILE A 84 -8.78 2.73 5.16
CA ILE A 84 -8.35 1.41 5.63
C ILE A 84 -7.34 1.54 6.78
N LEU A 85 -6.31 2.37 6.61
CA LEU A 85 -5.28 2.55 7.63
C LEU A 85 -5.84 3.18 8.90
N ASN A 86 -6.70 4.19 8.75
CA ASN A 86 -7.35 4.82 9.88
C ASN A 86 -8.25 3.83 10.64
N GLN A 87 -9.01 3.00 9.93
CA GLN A 87 -9.82 1.92 10.51
C GLN A 87 -8.96 0.91 11.28
N ILE A 88 -7.80 0.52 10.75
CA ILE A 88 -6.90 -0.40 11.46
C ILE A 88 -6.27 0.25 12.70
N ILE A 89 -6.02 1.57 12.69
CA ILE A 89 -5.40 2.29 13.81
C ILE A 89 -6.41 2.60 14.91
N VAL A 90 -7.54 3.20 14.55
CA VAL A 90 -8.54 3.75 15.49
C VAL A 90 -9.49 2.67 16.00
N ASN A 91 -9.87 1.72 15.15
CA ASN A 91 -11.05 0.91 15.39
C ASN A 91 -10.75 -0.43 16.09
N ASN A 92 -11.68 -0.79 16.98
CA ASN A 92 -11.83 -2.13 17.55
C ASN A 92 -12.90 -2.94 16.78
N THR A 93 -13.36 -2.45 15.62
CA THR A 93 -14.36 -3.16 14.82
C THR A 93 -13.76 -4.47 14.33
N GLU A 94 -14.38 -5.58 14.71
CA GLU A 94 -13.83 -6.90 14.42
C GLU A 94 -13.85 -7.22 12.93
N GLN A 95 -14.78 -6.64 12.14
CA GLN A 95 -14.94 -6.95 10.71
C GLN A 95 -15.45 -5.74 9.91
N TRP A 96 -14.88 -5.51 8.73
CA TRP A 96 -15.37 -4.55 7.75
C TRP A 96 -14.88 -4.92 6.34
N HIS A 97 -15.29 -4.17 5.32
CA HIS A 97 -14.79 -4.34 3.96
C HIS A 97 -14.49 -3.00 3.30
N SER A 98 -13.61 -3.02 2.32
CA SER A 98 -13.27 -1.87 1.49
C SER A 98 -13.17 -2.31 0.03
N GLU A 99 -13.82 -1.55 -0.84
CA GLU A 99 -13.65 -1.68 -2.28
C GLU A 99 -12.50 -0.77 -2.73
N LEU A 100 -11.53 -1.37 -3.40
CA LEU A 100 -10.39 -0.66 -3.99
C LEU A 100 -10.58 -0.70 -5.50
N LYS A 101 -10.84 0.44 -6.11
CA LYS A 101 -11.15 0.52 -7.53
C LYS A 101 -10.44 1.69 -8.19
N SER A 102 -9.77 1.39 -9.28
CA SER A 102 -9.12 2.34 -10.17
C SER A 102 -9.26 1.88 -11.62
N LYS A 103 -8.57 2.59 -12.53
CA LYS A 103 -8.52 2.23 -13.94
C LYS A 103 -7.98 0.81 -14.15
N THR A 104 -6.85 0.46 -13.55
CA THR A 104 -6.14 -0.81 -13.83
C THR A 104 -6.32 -1.87 -12.75
N PHE A 105 -6.94 -1.51 -11.63
CA PHE A 105 -7.09 -2.37 -10.46
C PHE A 105 -8.53 -2.33 -9.90
N GLU A 106 -9.06 -3.48 -9.51
CA GLU A 106 -10.32 -3.59 -8.79
C GLU A 106 -10.27 -4.81 -7.88
N ALA A 107 -10.49 -4.59 -6.58
CA ALA A 107 -10.54 -5.65 -5.59
C ALA A 107 -11.49 -5.30 -4.44
N LEU A 108 -12.10 -6.33 -3.86
CA LEU A 108 -12.81 -6.22 -2.58
C LEU A 108 -11.94 -6.84 -1.49
N TRP A 109 -11.61 -6.07 -0.46
CA TRP A 109 -10.89 -6.56 0.72
C TRP A 109 -11.83 -6.61 1.91
N SER A 110 -11.98 -7.78 2.52
CA SER A 110 -12.69 -7.98 3.78
C SER A 110 -11.66 -8.16 4.89
N PHE A 111 -11.76 -7.33 5.92
CA PHE A 111 -10.84 -7.31 7.03
C PHE A 111 -11.48 -7.93 8.25
N SER A 112 -10.67 -8.60 9.05
CA SER A 112 -11.02 -8.89 10.43
C SER A 112 -9.83 -8.70 11.35
N THR A 113 -10.10 -8.20 12.56
CA THR A 113 -9.07 -8.00 13.58
C THR A 113 -9.34 -8.91 14.77
N LYS A 114 -8.26 -9.49 15.30
CA LYS A 114 -8.27 -10.21 16.57
C LYS A 114 -6.95 -9.96 17.26
N ASP A 115 -7.01 -9.35 18.45
CA ASP A 115 -5.83 -8.93 19.20
C ASP A 115 -4.89 -8.05 18.34
N SER A 116 -3.62 -8.45 18.19
CA SER A 116 -2.62 -7.78 17.35
C SER A 116 -2.60 -8.26 15.90
N MET A 117 -3.48 -9.18 15.51
CA MET A 117 -3.50 -9.78 14.18
C MET A 117 -4.61 -9.19 13.31
N LEU A 118 -4.25 -8.92 12.06
CA LEU A 118 -5.13 -8.53 10.97
C LEU A 118 -5.25 -9.70 10.00
N SER A 119 -6.47 -10.10 9.67
CA SER A 119 -6.76 -11.02 8.58
C SER A 119 -7.43 -10.24 7.46
N ILE A 120 -6.93 -10.42 6.23
CA ILE A 120 -7.49 -9.78 5.04
C ILE A 120 -7.85 -10.90 4.06
N LYS A 121 -9.12 -10.97 3.67
CA LYS A 121 -9.60 -11.83 2.59
C LYS A 121 -9.90 -10.95 1.38
N SER A 122 -9.27 -11.23 0.26
CA SER A 122 -9.44 -10.46 -0.97
C SER A 122 -10.25 -11.21 -2.03
N SER A 123 -10.87 -10.44 -2.91
CA SER A 123 -11.39 -10.87 -4.20
C SER A 123 -10.87 -9.91 -5.25
N PHE A 124 -9.90 -10.34 -6.05
CA PHE A 124 -9.32 -9.55 -7.14
C PHE A 124 -10.16 -9.72 -8.40
N ILE A 125 -10.79 -8.62 -8.83
CA ILE A 125 -11.73 -8.57 -9.96
C ILE A 125 -10.99 -8.15 -11.24
N ARG A 126 -10.15 -7.11 -11.13
CA ARG A 126 -9.30 -6.62 -12.23
C ARG A 126 -7.92 -6.30 -11.70
N VAL A 127 -6.89 -6.82 -12.36
CA VAL A 127 -5.48 -6.50 -12.09
C VAL A 127 -4.76 -6.51 -13.43
N ASP A 128 -4.17 -5.39 -13.82
CA ASP A 128 -3.34 -5.33 -15.03
C ASP A 128 -2.17 -6.33 -14.95
N GLY A 129 -1.84 -6.96 -16.07
CA GLY A 129 -0.83 -8.04 -16.13
C GLY A 129 -1.37 -9.47 -15.95
N GLY A 130 -2.66 -9.66 -15.64
CA GLY A 130 -3.31 -10.98 -15.75
C GLY A 130 -3.09 -11.94 -14.57
N HIS A 131 -2.68 -11.42 -13.39
CA HIS A 131 -2.37 -12.24 -12.21
C HIS A 131 -3.58 -12.57 -11.31
N GLN A 132 -4.81 -12.21 -11.71
CA GLN A 132 -6.03 -12.36 -10.89
C GLN A 132 -6.22 -13.80 -10.37
N ASN A 133 -6.02 -14.79 -11.23
CA ASN A 133 -6.22 -16.20 -10.85
C ASN A 133 -5.25 -16.64 -9.75
N ALA A 134 -3.98 -16.23 -9.86
CA ALA A 134 -2.96 -16.53 -8.85
C ALA A 134 -3.23 -15.76 -7.55
N LEU A 135 -3.58 -14.48 -7.65
CA LEU A 135 -3.91 -13.65 -6.49
C LEU A 135 -5.13 -14.20 -5.72
N ASN A 136 -6.15 -14.68 -6.44
CA ASN A 136 -7.34 -15.25 -5.83
C ASN A 136 -7.11 -16.66 -5.24
N SER A 137 -6.17 -17.45 -5.77
CA SER A 137 -5.80 -18.74 -5.17
C SER A 137 -5.08 -18.58 -3.83
N LEU A 138 -4.43 -17.43 -3.62
CA LEU A 138 -3.80 -17.02 -2.36
C LEU A 138 -4.47 -15.76 -1.77
N SER A 139 -5.80 -15.73 -1.72
CA SER A 139 -6.62 -14.55 -1.37
C SER A 139 -6.62 -14.16 0.12
N VAL A 140 -5.92 -14.89 0.99
CA VAL A 140 -5.94 -14.60 2.43
C VAL A 140 -4.56 -14.20 2.92
N ILE A 141 -4.48 -13.08 3.63
CA ILE A 141 -3.31 -12.64 4.39
C ILE A 141 -3.66 -12.61 5.87
N LYS A 142 -2.77 -13.13 6.71
CA LYS A 142 -2.76 -12.95 8.16
C LYS A 142 -1.43 -12.33 8.56
N ILE A 143 -1.49 -11.15 9.19
CA ILE A 143 -0.30 -10.35 9.49
C ILE A 143 -0.51 -9.58 10.79
N ASN A 144 0.57 -9.27 11.50
CA ASN A 144 0.48 -8.34 12.62
C ASN A 144 0.01 -6.96 12.14
N ARG A 145 -0.92 -6.33 12.87
CA ARG A 145 -1.49 -5.01 12.53
C ARG A 145 -0.41 -3.96 12.32
N GLU A 146 0.55 -3.89 13.23
CA GLU A 146 1.63 -2.91 13.13
C GLU A 146 2.55 -3.17 11.93
N HIS A 147 2.79 -4.44 11.59
CA HIS A 147 3.58 -4.79 10.41
C HIS A 147 2.87 -4.35 9.14
N PHE A 148 1.56 -4.62 9.04
CA PHE A 148 0.75 -4.17 7.91
C PHE A 148 0.80 -2.65 7.76
N ILE A 149 0.49 -1.89 8.82
CA ILE A 149 0.49 -0.42 8.77
C ILE A 149 1.91 0.10 8.42
N ALA A 150 2.97 -0.52 8.95
CA ALA A 150 4.34 -0.09 8.67
C ALA A 150 4.72 -0.20 7.19
N GLU A 151 4.15 -1.12 6.41
CA GLU A 151 4.41 -1.20 4.95
C GLU A 151 4.02 0.09 4.23
N TRP A 152 3.04 0.81 4.74
CA TRP A 152 2.52 2.03 4.11
C TRP A 152 3.34 3.28 4.42
N LYS A 153 4.29 3.23 5.35
CA LYS A 153 5.02 4.42 5.86
C LYS A 153 5.56 5.30 4.74
N LEU A 154 6.34 4.72 3.84
CA LEU A 154 6.99 5.47 2.77
C LEU A 154 5.97 6.07 1.80
N LEU A 155 4.91 5.32 1.46
CA LEU A 155 3.86 5.84 0.58
C LEU A 155 3.13 7.02 1.24
N ILE A 156 2.77 6.89 2.51
CA ILE A 156 2.08 7.93 3.28
C ILE A 156 2.96 9.18 3.43
N GLU A 157 4.26 9.02 3.66
CA GLU A 157 5.20 10.14 3.67
C GLU A 157 5.27 10.85 2.33
N GLN A 158 5.36 10.11 1.22
CA GLN A 158 5.37 10.71 -0.12
C GLN A 158 4.07 11.44 -0.44
N LEU A 159 2.92 10.86 -0.08
CA LEU A 159 1.61 11.49 -0.26
C LEU A 159 1.53 12.82 0.54
N LEU A 160 1.94 12.78 1.81
CA LEU A 160 1.96 13.97 2.66
C LEU A 160 2.95 15.04 2.14
N GLN A 161 4.15 14.65 1.74
CA GLN A 161 5.14 15.57 1.18
C GLN A 161 4.65 16.17 -0.13
N SER A 162 4.04 15.36 -1.00
CA SER A 162 3.45 15.82 -2.26
C SER A 162 2.36 16.86 -2.02
N PHE A 163 1.49 16.62 -1.03
CA PHE A 163 0.49 17.59 -0.60
C PHE A 163 1.14 18.89 -0.12
N LEU A 164 2.10 18.81 0.82
CA LEU A 164 2.71 19.99 1.43
C LEU A 164 3.55 20.81 0.44
N ALA A 165 4.34 20.14 -0.41
CA ALA A 165 5.20 20.77 -1.41
C ALA A 165 4.40 21.50 -2.48
N SER A 166 3.16 21.08 -2.71
CA SER A 166 2.31 21.70 -3.69
C SER A 166 1.78 23.08 -3.27
N GLU A 167 1.90 23.46 -1.98
CA GLU A 167 1.34 24.69 -1.40
C GLU A 167 -0.17 24.87 -1.71
N GLN A 168 -0.87 23.76 -1.94
CA GLN A 168 -2.24 23.76 -2.45
C GLN A 168 -3.27 23.95 -1.34
N ILE A 169 -4.37 24.60 -1.72
CA ILE A 169 -5.60 24.64 -0.92
C ILE A 169 -6.55 23.64 -1.55
N VAL A 170 -6.91 22.58 -0.83
CA VAL A 170 -8.03 21.73 -1.24
C VAL A 170 -9.27 22.25 -0.56
N SER A 171 -10.24 22.71 -1.36
CA SER A 171 -11.49 23.26 -0.84
C SER A 171 -12.47 22.12 -0.60
N GLY A 172 -12.78 21.80 0.65
CA GLY A 172 -13.81 20.81 1.00
C GLY A 172 -13.50 20.06 2.29
N SER A 173 -14.54 19.81 3.09
CA SER A 173 -14.41 19.12 4.37
C SER A 173 -13.79 17.72 4.24
N GLU A 174 -14.11 17.00 3.16
CA GLU A 174 -13.57 15.66 2.89
C GLU A 174 -12.06 15.68 2.66
N ALA A 175 -11.54 16.74 2.03
CA ALA A 175 -10.12 16.88 1.77
C ALA A 175 -9.33 17.27 3.03
N GLU A 176 -9.90 18.16 3.85
CA GLU A 176 -9.34 18.51 5.15
C GLU A 176 -9.29 17.29 6.08
N GLU A 177 -10.35 16.49 6.10
CA GLU A 177 -10.42 15.23 6.85
C GLU A 177 -9.38 14.22 6.34
N CYS A 178 -9.29 14.04 5.02
CA CYS A 178 -8.29 13.17 4.41
C CYS A 178 -6.87 13.59 4.80
N LEU A 179 -6.55 14.88 4.73
CA LEU A 179 -5.24 15.41 5.15
C LEU A 179 -4.99 15.21 6.66
N HIS A 180 -6.01 15.45 7.48
CA HIS A 180 -5.94 15.21 8.91
C HIS A 180 -5.59 13.74 9.20
N ASN A 181 -6.28 12.81 8.54
CA ASN A 181 -6.06 11.38 8.68
C ASN A 181 -4.66 10.97 8.19
N ILE A 182 -4.18 11.47 7.05
CA ILE A 182 -2.80 11.23 6.57
C ILE A 182 -1.78 11.65 7.63
N LYS A 183 -1.93 12.84 8.22
CA LYS A 183 -1.01 13.34 9.25
C LYS A 183 -1.05 12.47 10.50
N GLN A 184 -2.24 12.07 10.96
CA GLN A 184 -2.39 11.18 12.11
C GLN A 184 -1.75 9.81 11.87
N ILE A 185 -2.04 9.19 10.72
CA ILE A 185 -1.44 7.91 10.32
C ILE A 185 0.09 8.03 10.26
N ASN A 186 0.61 9.08 9.61
CA ASN A 186 2.06 9.27 9.48
C ASN A 186 2.77 9.39 10.84
N ASN A 187 2.12 10.04 11.81
CA ASN A 187 2.63 10.20 13.17
C ASN A 187 2.51 8.91 14.01
N HIS A 188 1.51 8.08 13.72
CA HIS A 188 1.30 6.80 14.39
C HIS A 188 2.33 5.75 13.96
N ILE A 189 2.72 5.76 12.69
CA ILE A 189 3.67 4.79 12.15
C ILE A 189 5.09 5.15 12.60
N ALA A 190 5.66 4.32 13.48
CA ALA A 190 7.05 4.43 13.88
C ALA A 190 7.98 4.35 12.65
N ASN A 191 9.01 5.21 12.61
CA ASN A 191 10.01 5.19 11.55
C ASN A 191 10.69 3.81 11.46
N ARG A 192 10.56 3.14 10.31
CA ARG A 192 11.14 1.82 10.04
C ARG A 192 12.65 1.72 10.31
N ALA A 193 13.37 2.84 10.24
CA ALA A 193 14.80 2.91 10.54
C ALA A 193 15.17 2.36 11.94
N LEU A 194 14.22 2.34 12.88
CA LEU A 194 14.41 1.76 14.21
C LEU A 194 14.10 0.26 14.30
N ARG A 195 13.26 -0.33 13.42
CA ARG A 195 12.83 -1.74 13.57
C ARG A 195 13.83 -2.76 13.02
N TYR A 196 14.49 -2.48 11.89
CA TYR A 196 15.52 -3.38 11.35
C TYR A 196 16.81 -3.45 12.19
N GLN A 197 16.95 -2.58 13.20
CA GLN A 197 18.05 -2.67 14.17
C GLN A 197 17.79 -3.71 15.28
N TYR A 198 16.54 -4.17 15.47
CA TYR A 198 16.19 -5.08 16.57
C TYR A 198 15.79 -6.50 16.15
N ASP A 199 15.51 -6.75 14.87
CA ASP A 199 15.24 -8.10 14.34
C ASP A 199 16.49 -8.88 13.90
N LYS A 200 17.68 -8.46 14.37
CA LYS A 200 18.86 -9.33 14.44
C LYS A 200 18.85 -10.05 15.80
N ARG A 201 18.05 -11.10 15.95
CA ARG A 201 18.22 -12.10 17.01
C ARG A 201 17.99 -13.49 16.48
#